data_AF-A0A3R6NFM4-F1
#
_entry.id   AF-A0A3R6NFM4-F1
#
_cell.length_a   1.000
_cell.length_b   1.000
_cell.length_c   1.000
_cell.angle_alpha   90.00
_cell.angle_beta   90.00
_cell.angle_gamma   90.00
#
_symmetry.space_group_name_H-M   'P 1'
#
loop_
_entity.id
_entity.type
_entity.pdbx_description
1 polymer ?
#
loop_
_entity_poly.entity_id
_entity_poly.type
_entity_poly.pdbx_seq_one_letter_code
_entity_poly.pdbx_strand_id
1 'polypeptide(L)'
;MFEFLYEWIQNLAFYLVIITAVLQILPGKNYKRYIQFFSGMVMILLMLTPVLKLTGKEDTFYSLYHSKEYEMEKEEIERQKDYLKDLDILDFLPEEYQEGTDHEEEESQNKVEVEDIQVGQ
;
A
#
# COMPACT_ATOMS: atom_id res chain seq x y z
N MET A 1 17.50 -4.63 0.01
CA MET A 1 17.24 -5.59 1.12
C MET A 1 17.94 -5.17 2.40
N PHE A 2 19.28 -5.14 2.45
CA PHE A 2 20.00 -4.75 3.67
C PHE A 2 19.84 -3.28 4.06
N GLU A 3 19.72 -2.36 3.10
CA GLU A 3 19.45 -0.94 3.37
C GLU A 3 18.14 -0.74 4.16
N PHE A 4 17.07 -1.41 3.77
CA PHE A 4 15.79 -1.39 4.49
C PHE A 4 15.95 -1.89 5.94
N LEU A 5 16.69 -2.98 6.14
CA LEU A 5 16.97 -3.49 7.48
C LEU A 5 17.81 -2.50 8.28
N TYR A 6 18.75 -1.83 7.64
CA TYR A 6 19.63 -0.84 8.28
C TYR A 6 18.84 0.38 8.76
N GLU A 7 17.98 0.91 7.88
CA GLU A 7 17.09 2.02 8.21
C GLU A 7 16.08 1.64 9.29
N TRP A 8 15.54 0.42 9.22
CA TRP A 8 14.65 -0.11 10.26
C TRP A 8 15.36 -0.21 11.62
N ILE A 9 16.57 -0.77 11.66
CA ILE A 9 17.35 -0.89 12.89
C ILE A 9 17.76 0.48 13.43
N GLN A 10 18.07 1.43 12.55
CA GLN A 10 18.36 2.81 12.91
C GLN A 10 17.14 3.46 13.57
N ASN A 11 15.96 3.32 12.97
CA ASN A 11 14.70 3.83 13.55
C ASN A 11 14.37 3.16 14.89
N LEU A 12 14.62 1.85 15.03
CA LEU A 12 14.48 1.13 16.30
C LEU A 12 15.44 1.66 17.36
N ALA A 13 16.69 1.92 17.00
CA ALA A 13 17.68 2.50 17.90
C ALA A 13 17.27 3.90 18.36
N PHE A 14 16.80 4.76 17.45
CA PHE A 14 16.25 6.07 17.81
C PHE A 14 15.09 5.96 18.80
N TYR A 15 14.14 5.06 18.53
CA TYR A 15 13.02 4.78 19.43
C TYR A 15 13.50 4.35 20.84
N LEU A 16 14.49 3.46 20.91
CA LEU A 16 15.06 2.98 22.19
C LEU A 16 15.75 4.09 22.99
N VAL A 17 16.43 5.01 22.31
CA VAL A 17 17.04 6.17 22.96
C VAL A 17 15.95 7.09 23.53
N ILE A 18 14.90 7.37 22.76
CA ILE A 18 13.79 8.22 23.19
C ILE A 18 13.07 7.61 24.39
N ILE A 19 12.72 6.32 24.35
CA ILE A 19 12.01 5.70 25.48
C ILE A 19 12.88 5.68 26.75
N THR A 20 14.19 5.45 26.60
CA THR A 20 15.12 5.48 27.74
C THR A 20 15.18 6.88 28.36
N ALA A 21 15.23 7.93 27.53
CA ALA A 21 15.19 9.31 28.00
C ALA A 21 13.87 9.64 28.71
N VAL A 22 12.74 9.23 28.13
CA VAL A 22 11.40 9.39 28.77
C VAL A 22 11.37 8.69 30.13
N LEU A 23 11.87 7.46 30.22
CA LEU A 23 11.92 6.69 31.47
C LEU A 23 12.83 7.30 32.55
N GLN A 24 13.86 8.06 32.16
CA GLN A 24 14.73 8.79 33.10
C GLN A 24 14.10 10.09 33.57
N ILE A 25 13.33 10.77 32.71
CA ILE A 25 12.66 12.03 33.02
C ILE A 25 11.47 11.86 33.97
N LEU A 26 10.86 10.66 34.04
CA LEU A 26 9.66 10.40 34.85
C LEU A 26 9.97 10.06 36.33
N PRO A 27 9.69 10.95 37.29
CA PRO A 27 9.79 10.65 38.71
C PRO A 27 8.56 9.88 39.17
N GLY A 28 8.64 8.55 39.20
CA GLY A 28 7.55 7.72 39.73
C GLY A 28 7.69 6.24 39.40
N LYS A 29 7.88 5.42 40.43
CA LYS A 29 8.07 3.95 40.28
C LYS A 29 6.86 3.28 39.58
N ASN A 30 5.66 3.79 39.85
CA ASN A 30 4.43 3.26 39.28
C ASN A 30 4.27 3.60 37.79
N TYR A 31 4.46 4.87 37.40
CA TYR A 31 4.37 5.31 36.00
C TYR A 31 5.44 4.68 35.11
N LYS A 32 6.65 4.50 35.65
CA LYS A 32 7.74 3.83 34.93
C LYS A 32 7.38 2.42 34.49
N ARG A 33 6.65 1.67 35.34
CA ARG A 33 6.22 0.29 35.03
C ARG A 33 5.22 0.24 33.87
N TYR A 34 4.25 1.16 33.85
CA TYR A 34 3.26 1.22 32.78
C TYR A 34 3.89 1.63 31.45
N ILE A 35 4.81 2.59 31.47
CA ILE A 35 5.48 3.06 30.25
C ILE A 35 6.45 2.01 29.72
N GLN A 36 7.19 1.29 30.58
CA GLN A 36 8.00 0.15 30.15
C GLN A 36 7.16 -0.96 29.51
N PHE A 37 5.98 -1.22 30.07
CA PHE A 37 5.08 -2.23 29.52
C PHE A 37 4.54 -1.82 28.15
N PHE A 38 4.05 -0.58 28.06
CA PHE A 38 3.56 -0.01 26.80
C PHE A 38 4.65 0.06 25.74
N SER A 39 5.86 0.49 26.11
CA SER A 39 6.98 0.54 25.18
C SER A 39 7.40 -0.84 24.70
N GLY A 40 7.30 -1.86 25.56
CA GLY A 40 7.50 -3.25 25.15
C GLY A 40 6.50 -3.68 24.08
N MET A 41 5.22 -3.34 24.27
CA MET A 41 4.19 -3.61 23.24
C MET A 41 4.48 -2.86 21.93
N VAL A 42 4.80 -1.58 22.00
CA VAL A 42 5.15 -0.77 20.81
C VAL A 42 6.40 -1.31 20.13
N MET A 43 7.40 -1.76 20.88
CA MET A 43 8.62 -2.36 20.34
C MET A 43 8.33 -3.66 19.57
N ILE A 44 7.48 -4.53 20.12
CA ILE A 44 7.02 -5.74 19.43
C ILE A 44 6.29 -5.35 18.13
N LEU A 45 5.45 -4.33 18.18
CA LEU A 45 4.71 -3.80 17.02
C LEU A 45 5.64 -3.26 15.93
N LEU A 46 6.71 -2.55 16.31
CA LEU A 46 7.76 -2.08 15.41
C LEU A 46 8.58 -3.22 14.81
N MET A 47 8.73 -4.33 15.54
CA MET A 47 9.46 -5.51 15.09
C MET A 47 8.64 -6.43 14.19
N LEU A 48 7.31 -6.34 14.23
CA LEU A 48 6.43 -7.13 13.36
C LEU A 48 6.71 -6.89 11.88
N THR A 49 6.97 -5.64 11.47
CA THR A 49 7.22 -5.28 10.06
C THR A 49 8.37 -6.06 9.44
N PRO A 50 9.63 -5.98 9.91
CA PRO A 50 10.72 -6.76 9.32
C PRO A 50 10.55 -8.26 9.53
N VAL A 51 9.90 -8.72 10.61
CA VAL A 51 9.65 -10.15 10.84
C VAL A 51 8.71 -10.70 9.77
N LEU A 52 7.68 -9.95 9.39
CA LEU A 52 6.78 -10.29 8.28
C LEU A 52 7.53 -10.32 6.94
N LYS A 53 8.41 -9.32 6.69
CA LYS A 53 9.26 -9.29 5.49
C LYS A 53 10.24 -10.46 5.41
N LEU A 54 10.91 -10.78 6.53
CA LEU A 54 11.84 -11.91 6.64
C LEU A 54 11.14 -13.26 6.44
N THR A 55 9.86 -13.36 6.81
CA THR A 55 9.06 -14.58 6.62
C THR A 55 8.54 -14.71 5.18
N GLY A 56 8.75 -13.71 4.32
CA GLY A 56 8.26 -13.71 2.92
C GLY A 56 6.73 -13.65 2.81
N LYS A 57 6.03 -13.25 3.88
CA LYS A 57 4.56 -13.12 3.93
C LYS A 57 4.09 -11.68 3.73
N GLU A 58 5.00 -10.77 3.40
CA GLU A 58 4.70 -9.37 3.10
C GLU A 58 3.66 -9.26 1.99
N ASP A 59 3.90 -9.92 0.85
CA ASP A 59 3.03 -9.84 -0.32
C ASP A 59 1.62 -10.38 -0.04
N THR A 60 1.50 -11.45 0.76
CA THR A 60 0.20 -12.03 1.15
C THR A 60 -0.57 -11.10 2.08
N PHE A 61 0.10 -10.36 2.95
CA PHE A 61 -0.55 -9.43 3.86
C PHE A 61 -1.00 -8.16 3.12
N TYR A 62 -0.15 -7.66 2.22
CA TYR A 62 -0.49 -6.53 1.35
C TYR A 62 -1.62 -6.88 0.39
N SER A 63 -1.58 -8.06 -0.23
CA SER A 63 -2.62 -8.50 -1.17
C SER A 63 -3.97 -8.65 -0.48
N LEU A 64 -4.04 -9.17 0.75
CA LEU A 64 -5.30 -9.29 1.49
C LEU A 64 -5.88 -7.94 1.93
N TYR A 65 -5.02 -6.97 2.23
CA TYR A 65 -5.45 -5.62 2.60
C TYR A 65 -5.97 -4.85 1.38
N HIS A 66 -5.22 -4.88 0.26
CA HIS A 66 -5.61 -4.22 -0.99
C HIS A 66 -6.74 -4.94 -1.72
N SER A 67 -6.82 -6.27 -1.69
CA SER A 67 -7.89 -7.01 -2.38
C SER A 67 -9.25 -6.63 -1.83
N LYS A 68 -9.35 -6.37 -0.52
CA LYS A 68 -10.61 -5.95 0.11
C LYS A 68 -11.03 -4.56 -0.35
N GLU A 69 -10.10 -3.62 -0.46
CA GLU A 69 -10.39 -2.25 -0.92
C GLU A 69 -10.75 -2.23 -2.41
N TYR A 70 -10.01 -2.98 -3.23
CA TYR A 70 -10.29 -3.16 -4.65
C TYR A 70 -11.63 -3.87 -4.91
N GLU A 71 -11.97 -4.90 -4.13
CA GLU A 71 -13.28 -5.57 -4.22
C GLU A 71 -14.43 -4.64 -3.85
N MET A 72 -14.27 -3.81 -2.81
CA MET A 72 -15.29 -2.83 -2.42
C MET A 72 -15.48 -1.74 -3.50
N GLU A 73 -14.39 -1.22 -4.07
CA GLU A 73 -14.45 -0.24 -5.15
C GLU A 73 -15.09 -0.82 -6.42
N LYS A 74 -14.74 -2.08 -6.76
CA LYS A 74 -15.34 -2.79 -7.90
C LYS A 74 -16.84 -2.99 -7.73
N GLU A 75 -17.29 -3.34 -6.53
CA GLU A 75 -18.72 -3.53 -6.23
C GLU A 75 -19.50 -2.21 -6.35
N GLU A 76 -18.87 -1.08 -5.98
CA GLU A 76 -19.46 0.26 -6.13
C GLU A 76 -19.53 0.70 -7.59
N ILE A 77 -18.48 0.43 -8.38
CA ILE A 77 -18.46 0.66 -9.83
C ILE A 77 -19.51 -0.20 -10.54
N GLU A 78 -19.66 -1.47 -10.17
CA GLU A 78 -20.68 -2.37 -10.73
C GLU A 78 -22.09 -1.86 -10.44
N ARG A 79 -22.37 -1.42 -9.20
CA ARG A 79 -23.66 -0.79 -8.86
C ARG A 79 -23.95 0.49 -9.64
N GLN A 80 -22.94 1.33 -9.85
CA GLN A 80 -23.09 2.55 -10.65
C GLN A 80 -23.32 2.23 -12.13
N LYS A 81 -22.68 1.17 -12.67
CA LYS A 81 -22.92 0.69 -14.03
C LYS A 81 -24.35 0.20 -14.23
N ASP A 82 -24.88 -0.57 -13.28
CA ASP A 82 -26.28 -1.03 -13.34
C ASP A 82 -27.25 0.14 -13.32
N TYR A 83 -27.03 1.13 -12.45
CA TYR A 83 -27.83 2.36 -12.41
C TYR A 83 -27.77 3.17 -13.72
N LEU A 84 -26.58 3.26 -14.34
CA LEU A 84 -26.41 3.96 -15.62
C LEU A 84 -27.06 3.21 -16.80
N LYS A 85 -27.06 1.88 -16.76
CA LYS A 85 -27.72 1.02 -17.74
C LYS A 85 -29.23 1.12 -17.65
N ASP A 86 -29.78 1.15 -16.43
CA ASP A 86 -31.22 1.31 -16.19
C ASP A 86 -31.74 2.69 -16.61
N LEU A 87 -30.88 3.71 -16.69
CA LEU A 87 -31.24 5.05 -17.15
C LEU A 87 -31.23 5.21 -18.70
N ASP A 88 -30.93 4.16 -19.47
CA ASP A 88 -30.82 4.17 -20.95
C ASP A 88 -29.89 5.28 -21.51
N ILE A 89 -28.97 5.81 -20.68
CA ILE A 89 -28.07 6.91 -21.08
C ILE A 89 -27.08 6.45 -22.16
N LEU A 90 -26.72 5.16 -22.19
CA LEU A 90 -25.80 4.60 -23.20
C LEU A 90 -26.40 4.60 -24.62
N ASP A 91 -27.72 4.57 -24.75
CA ASP A 91 -28.42 4.59 -26.04
C ASP A 91 -28.39 5.99 -26.69
N PHE A 92 -28.10 7.03 -25.91
CA PHE A 92 -27.93 8.42 -26.36
C PHE A 92 -26.47 8.82 -26.67
N LEU A 93 -25.50 7.94 -26.43
CA LEU A 93 -24.11 8.23 -26.75
C LEU A 93 -23.86 8.06 -28.26
N PRO A 94 -23.14 9.00 -28.91
CA PRO A 94 -22.73 8.84 -30.31
C PRO A 94 -21.99 7.51 -30.53
N GLU A 95 -22.22 6.83 -31.65
CA GLU A 95 -21.63 5.52 -31.99
C GLU A 95 -20.10 5.47 -31.83
N GLU A 96 -19.41 6.61 -31.96
CA GLU A 96 -17.96 6.77 -31.77
C GLU A 96 -17.45 6.37 -30.36
N TYR A 97 -18.35 6.25 -29.37
CA TYR A 97 -18.02 5.80 -28.00
C TYR A 97 -18.48 4.36 -27.70
N GLN A 98 -19.18 3.69 -28.61
CA GLN A 98 -19.67 2.32 -28.42
C GLN A 98 -18.66 1.25 -28.88
N GLU A 99 -17.60 1.64 -29.60
CA GLU A 99 -16.64 0.74 -30.25
C GLU A 99 -15.55 0.16 -29.31
N GLY A 100 -15.94 -0.23 -28.08
CA GLY A 100 -14.99 -0.71 -27.06
C GLY A 100 -15.38 -2.01 -26.35
N THR A 101 -16.53 -2.60 -26.66
CA THR A 101 -17.06 -3.77 -25.91
C THR A 101 -17.09 -5.09 -26.68
N ASP A 102 -16.39 -5.20 -27.80
CA ASP A 102 -16.25 -6.49 -28.50
C ASP A 102 -14.80 -6.71 -28.95
N HIS A 103 -13.86 -6.81 -28.01
CA HIS A 103 -12.60 -7.51 -28.30
C HIS A 103 -12.22 -8.44 -27.15
N GLU A 104 -12.62 -9.69 -27.36
CA GLU A 104 -12.02 -10.88 -26.78
C GLU A 104 -10.50 -10.90 -26.97
N GLU A 105 -9.86 -11.56 -26.02
CA GLU A 105 -8.47 -12.02 -25.93
C GLU A 105 -7.76 -12.25 -27.29
N GLU A 106 -6.60 -11.61 -27.51
CA GLU A 106 -5.48 -12.26 -28.22
C GLU A 106 -4.16 -11.50 -28.05
N GLU A 107 -3.11 -12.26 -27.74
CA GLU A 107 -1.70 -11.86 -27.68
C GLU A 107 -1.25 -11.22 -29.01
N SER A 108 -0.47 -10.13 -28.96
CA SER A 108 0.87 -10.13 -29.57
C SER A 108 1.64 -8.83 -29.39
N GLN A 109 2.89 -9.04 -29.03
CA GLN A 109 4.06 -8.16 -29.06
C GLN A 109 3.99 -7.00 -30.06
N ASN A 110 4.24 -5.77 -29.59
CA ASN A 110 5.02 -4.85 -30.42
C ASN A 110 5.93 -3.93 -29.60
N LYS A 111 7.19 -3.96 -30.02
CA LYS A 111 8.38 -3.31 -29.49
C LYS A 111 8.31 -1.81 -29.80
N VAL A 112 8.29 -0.96 -28.77
CA VAL A 112 8.41 0.50 -28.96
C VAL A 112 9.89 0.85 -29.08
N GLU A 113 10.31 1.25 -30.28
CA GLU A 113 11.64 1.79 -30.54
C GLU A 113 11.53 3.33 -30.58
N VAL A 114 12.24 4.01 -29.67
CA VAL A 114 12.27 5.47 -29.57
C VAL A 114 13.49 6.00 -30.35
N GLU A 115 13.27 6.88 -31.33
CA GLU A 115 14.35 7.61 -31.99
C GLU A 115 14.79 8.82 -31.15
N ASP A 116 16.10 9.05 -31.10
CA ASP A 116 16.76 10.08 -30.29
C ASP A 116 16.35 11.51 -30.70
N ILE A 117 16.00 12.33 -29.71
CA ILE A 117 15.71 13.76 -29.90
C ILE A 117 17.03 14.53 -30.00
N GLN A 118 17.34 15.11 -31.16
CA GLN A 118 18.42 16.10 -31.29
C GLN A 118 17.98 17.46 -30.72
N VAL A 119 18.67 17.91 -29.66
CA VAL A 119 18.59 19.28 -29.18
C VAL A 119 19.66 20.11 -29.89
N GLY A 120 19.23 21.13 -30.64
CA GLY A 120 20.10 22.04 -31.40
C GLY A 120 20.97 22.95 -30.51
N GLN A 121 22.14 23.32 -31.05
CA GLN A 121 23.15 24.21 -30.47
C GLN A 121 22.66 25.64 -30.20
#